data_AF-M4RTQ8-F1
#
_entry.id   AF-M4RTQ8-F1
#
_cell.length_a   1.000
_cell.length_b   1.000
_cell.length_c   1.000
_cell.angle_alpha   90.00
_cell.angle_beta   90.00
_cell.angle_gamma   90.00
#
_symmetry.space_group_name_H-M   'P 1'
#
loop_
_entity.id
_entity.type
_entity.pdbx_description
1 polymer ?
#
loop_
_entity_poly.entity_id
_entity_poly.type
_entity_poly.pdbx_seq_one_letter_code
_entity_poly.pdbx_strand_id
1 'polypeptide(L)'
;MLGNLYLNGRLTDRSDFESSSKKLAAVLQIQGVVEGDTIAVLMRNDVRYLEVIQACRYLGSYFVPLNWHSVATEIQHIMEDSGAKVLIAHKDLVHQFDEQMLPKY
;
A
#
# COMPACT_ATOMS: atom_id res chain seq x y z
N MET A 1 -12.57 23.53 1.48
CA MET A 1 -11.46 23.65 0.52
C MET A 1 -11.26 22.29 -0.12
N LEU A 2 -11.70 22.08 -1.36
CA LEU A 2 -11.55 20.81 -2.08
C LEU A 2 -10.26 20.90 -2.91
N GLY A 3 -9.21 20.20 -2.51
CA GLY A 3 -7.91 20.22 -3.18
C GLY A 3 -7.74 19.00 -4.09
N ASN A 4 -7.27 19.24 -5.31
CA ASN A 4 -6.75 18.21 -6.20
C ASN A 4 -5.32 17.81 -5.77
N LEU A 5 -4.89 16.61 -6.14
CA LEU A 5 -3.53 16.14 -5.89
C LEU A 5 -2.64 16.48 -7.08
N TYR A 6 -1.46 17.04 -6.82
CA TYR A 6 -0.44 17.24 -7.84
C TYR A 6 0.84 16.53 -7.44
N LEU A 7 1.26 15.54 -8.22
CA LEU A 7 2.45 14.73 -7.92
C LEU A 7 3.10 14.26 -9.22
N ASN A 8 4.44 14.31 -9.30
CA ASN A 8 5.23 13.88 -10.47
C ASN A 8 4.72 14.47 -11.80
N GLY A 9 4.33 15.75 -11.80
CA GLY A 9 3.80 16.43 -12.99
C GLY A 9 2.35 16.12 -13.33
N ARG A 10 1.69 15.23 -12.56
CA ARG A 10 0.31 14.80 -12.80
C ARG A 10 -0.65 15.45 -11.82
N LEU A 11 -1.71 16.05 -12.36
CA LEU A 11 -2.91 16.43 -11.60
C LEU A 11 -3.83 15.20 -11.50
N THR A 12 -4.31 14.92 -10.30
CA THR A 12 -5.34 13.92 -10.04
C THR A 12 -6.50 14.61 -9.35
N ASP A 13 -7.67 14.54 -9.98
CA ASP A 13 -8.90 15.07 -9.41
C ASP A 13 -9.29 14.29 -8.16
N ARG A 14 -9.87 15.01 -7.20
CA ARG A 14 -10.32 14.42 -5.94
C ARG A 14 -11.31 13.26 -6.16
N SER A 15 -12.24 13.41 -7.10
CA SER A 15 -13.24 12.36 -7.41
C SER A 15 -12.58 11.08 -7.91
N ASP A 16 -11.53 11.19 -8.71
CA ASP A 16 -10.81 10.05 -9.27
C ASP A 16 -9.98 9.35 -8.20
N PHE A 17 -9.34 10.14 -7.33
CA PHE A 17 -8.63 9.63 -6.16
C PHE A 17 -9.57 8.87 -5.21
N GLU A 18 -10.72 9.47 -4.86
CA GLU A 18 -11.71 8.84 -3.99
C GLU A 18 -12.28 7.56 -4.62
N SER A 19 -12.60 7.60 -5.93
CA SER A 19 -13.11 6.45 -6.67
C SER A 19 -12.08 5.30 -6.71
N SER A 20 -10.81 5.60 -7.00
CA SER A 20 -9.72 4.61 -7.03
C SER A 20 -9.45 4.04 -5.65
N SER A 21 -9.42 4.87 -4.61
CA SER A 21 -9.21 4.45 -3.21
C SER A 21 -10.33 3.53 -2.72
N LYS A 22 -11.60 3.82 -3.06
CA LYS A 22 -12.74 2.94 -2.72
C LYS A 22 -12.67 1.60 -3.44
N LYS A 23 -12.27 1.59 -4.72
CA LYS A 23 -12.06 0.35 -5.48
C LYS A 23 -10.96 -0.50 -4.86
N LEU A 24 -9.84 0.13 -4.47
CA LEU A 24 -8.75 -0.57 -3.79
C LEU A 24 -9.21 -1.16 -2.44
N ALA A 25 -9.94 -0.38 -1.63
CA ALA A 25 -10.50 -0.89 -0.38
C ALA A 25 -11.40 -2.11 -0.59
N ALA A 26 -12.27 -2.08 -1.62
CA ALA A 26 -13.13 -3.22 -1.96
C ALA A 26 -12.31 -4.46 -2.36
N VAL A 27 -11.24 -4.29 -3.15
CA VAL A 27 -10.34 -5.39 -3.52
C VAL A 27 -9.67 -5.98 -2.28
N LEU A 28 -9.14 -5.14 -1.39
CA LEU A 28 -8.49 -5.58 -0.15
C LEU A 28 -9.46 -6.32 0.77
N GLN A 29 -10.70 -5.85 0.87
CA GLN A 29 -11.75 -6.54 1.62
C GLN A 29 -12.06 -7.92 1.03
N ILE A 30 -12.11 -8.05 -0.30
CA ILE A 30 -12.29 -9.35 -0.98
C ILE A 30 -11.10 -10.28 -0.72
N GLN A 31 -9.88 -9.74 -0.58
CA GLN A 31 -8.69 -10.49 -0.15
C GLN A 31 -8.67 -10.79 1.37
N GLY A 32 -9.75 -10.49 2.09
CA GLY A 32 -9.93 -10.83 3.49
C GLY A 32 -9.27 -9.84 4.47
N VAL A 33 -8.83 -8.67 4.02
CA VAL A 33 -8.37 -7.60 4.92
C VAL A 33 -9.56 -7.07 5.73
N VAL A 34 -9.39 -7.02 7.04
CA VAL A 34 -10.39 -6.53 7.99
C VAL A 34 -9.84 -5.37 8.83
N GLU A 35 -10.72 -4.76 9.64
CA GLU A 35 -10.33 -3.75 10.62
C GLU A 35 -9.22 -4.28 11.53
N GLY A 36 -8.19 -3.47 11.75
CA GLY A 36 -7.03 -3.83 12.58
C GLY A 36 -5.91 -4.57 11.85
N ASP A 37 -6.13 -5.11 10.64
CA ASP A 37 -5.06 -5.74 9.85
C ASP A 37 -4.01 -4.70 9.38
N THR A 38 -2.77 -5.13 9.19
CA THR A 38 -1.68 -4.29 8.65
C THR A 38 -1.40 -4.60 7.19
N ILE A 39 -1.22 -3.55 6.37
CA ILE A 39 -0.79 -3.65 4.97
C ILE A 39 0.61 -3.05 4.81
N ALA A 40 1.56 -3.82 4.30
CA ALA A 40 2.88 -3.32 3.94
C ALA A 40 2.85 -2.64 2.56
N VAL A 41 3.53 -1.50 2.43
CA VAL A 41 3.52 -0.69 1.21
C VAL A 41 4.94 -0.38 0.76
N LEU A 42 5.38 -1.02 -0.33
CA LEU A 42 6.70 -0.84 -0.94
C LEU A 42 6.58 -0.13 -2.29
N MET A 43 6.50 1.20 -2.24
CA MET A 43 6.29 2.02 -3.43
C MET A 43 7.15 3.27 -3.37
N ARG A 44 7.39 3.88 -4.54
CA ARG A 44 7.94 5.24 -4.62
C ARG A 44 6.85 6.26 -4.35
N ASN A 45 7.23 7.54 -4.35
CA ASN A 45 6.28 8.64 -4.25
C ASN A 45 5.35 8.63 -5.47
N ASP A 46 4.12 8.14 -5.28
CA ASP A 46 3.08 7.97 -6.30
C ASP A 46 1.72 8.31 -5.68
N VAL A 47 0.78 8.82 -6.48
CA VAL A 47 -0.61 9.00 -6.05
C VAL A 47 -1.22 7.67 -5.62
N ARG A 48 -0.80 6.55 -6.24
CA ARG A 48 -1.21 5.20 -5.84
C ARG A 48 -0.84 4.87 -4.39
N TYR A 49 0.28 5.38 -3.88
CA TYR A 49 0.64 5.23 -2.47
C TYR A 49 -0.37 5.92 -1.55
N LEU A 50 -0.83 7.13 -1.93
CA LEU A 50 -1.89 7.83 -1.19
C LEU A 50 -3.25 7.11 -1.26
N GLU A 51 -3.53 6.44 -2.38
CA GLU A 51 -4.75 5.63 -2.52
C GLU A 51 -4.75 4.43 -1.57
N VAL A 52 -3.60 3.78 -1.36
CA VAL A 52 -3.45 2.71 -0.35
C VAL A 52 -3.77 3.25 1.04
N ILE A 53 -3.19 4.39 1.43
CA ILE A 53 -3.46 5.01 2.73
C ILE A 53 -4.96 5.29 2.88
N GLN A 54 -5.59 5.86 1.86
CA GLN A 54 -7.02 6.17 1.90
C GLN A 54 -7.90 4.91 1.92
N ALA A 55 -7.48 3.84 1.25
CA ALA A 55 -8.14 2.54 1.31
C ALA A 55 -8.07 1.93 2.72
N CYS A 56 -6.90 1.95 3.36
CA CYS A 56 -6.74 1.52 4.75
C CYS A 56 -7.69 2.28 5.69
N ARG A 57 -7.79 3.60 5.50
CA ARG A 57 -8.73 4.44 6.27
C ARG A 57 -10.19 4.05 6.07
N TYR A 58 -10.59 3.58 4.88
CA TYR A 58 -11.96 3.11 4.65
C TYR A 58 -12.22 1.76 5.34
N LEU A 59 -11.20 0.90 5.45
CA LEU A 59 -11.32 -0.43 6.05
C LEU A 59 -11.10 -0.46 7.56
N GLY A 60 -10.57 0.62 8.16
CA GLY A 60 -10.09 0.60 9.54
C GLY A 60 -8.82 -0.24 9.71
N SER A 61 -8.08 -0.50 8.62
CA SER A 61 -6.82 -1.22 8.63
C SER A 61 -5.64 -0.24 8.76
N TYR A 62 -4.48 -0.76 9.10
CA TYR A 62 -3.22 -0.02 9.18
C TYR A 62 -2.40 -0.16 7.90
N PHE A 63 -1.42 0.72 7.73
CA PHE A 63 -0.39 0.57 6.71
C PHE A 63 0.99 0.77 7.33
N VAL A 64 1.98 0.01 6.85
CA VAL A 64 3.39 0.19 7.19
C VAL A 64 4.17 0.57 5.93
N PRO A 65 4.79 1.76 5.89
CA PRO A 65 5.63 2.15 4.77
C PRO A 65 6.94 1.38 4.79
N LEU A 66 7.29 0.78 3.65
CA LEU A 66 8.59 0.16 3.44
C LEU A 66 9.46 1.10 2.59
N ASN A 67 10.68 1.33 3.04
CA ASN A 67 11.63 2.14 2.29
C ASN A 67 12.16 1.35 1.09
N TRP A 68 11.92 1.86 -0.12
CA TRP A 68 12.38 1.19 -1.35
C TRP A 68 13.90 1.18 -1.54
N HIS A 69 14.63 1.97 -0.74
CA HIS A 69 16.10 1.93 -0.67
C HIS A 69 16.64 0.88 0.31
N SER A 70 15.81 0.29 1.16
CA SER A 70 16.25 -0.72 2.11
C SER A 70 16.62 -2.03 1.40
N VAL A 71 17.52 -2.79 2.03
CA VAL A 71 17.84 -4.13 1.56
C VAL A 71 16.73 -5.12 1.91
N ALA A 72 16.64 -6.22 1.17
CA ALA A 72 15.56 -7.21 1.31
C ALA A 72 15.36 -7.71 2.75
N THR A 73 16.46 -7.94 3.48
CA THR A 73 16.42 -8.43 4.87
C THR A 73 15.81 -7.42 5.84
N GLU A 74 16.04 -6.11 5.64
CA GLU A 74 15.41 -5.07 6.46
C GLU A 74 13.92 -4.98 6.18
N ILE A 75 13.54 -5.06 4.90
CA ILE A 75 12.14 -5.04 4.49
C ILE A 75 11.39 -6.25 5.06
N GLN A 76 11.98 -7.45 4.95
CA GLN A 76 11.44 -8.67 5.52
C GLN A 76 11.24 -8.54 7.04
N HIS A 77 12.25 -8.05 7.75
CA HIS A 77 12.16 -7.85 9.19
C HIS A 77 10.98 -6.93 9.58
N ILE A 78 10.77 -5.82 8.87
CA ILE A 78 9.66 -4.91 9.12
C ILE A 78 8.31 -5.58 8.81
N MET A 79 8.20 -6.34 7.72
CA MET A 79 6.97 -7.05 7.39
C MET A 79 6.58 -8.09 8.45
N GLU A 80 7.57 -8.84 8.95
CA GLU A 80 7.37 -9.83 10.01
C GLU A 80 6.98 -9.18 11.34
N ASP A 81 7.72 -8.14 11.77
CA ASP A 81 7.44 -7.43 13.03
C ASP A 81 6.08 -6.71 13.02
N SER A 82 5.71 -6.11 11.89
CA SER A 82 4.43 -5.41 11.73
C SER A 82 3.22 -6.34 11.57
N GLY A 83 3.44 -7.65 11.39
CA GLY A 83 2.37 -8.61 11.13
C GLY A 83 1.60 -8.28 9.84
N ALA A 84 2.28 -7.77 8.82
CA ALA A 84 1.63 -7.34 7.58
C ALA A 84 0.97 -8.53 6.86
N LYS A 85 -0.33 -8.44 6.63
CA LYS A 85 -1.13 -9.47 5.97
C LYS A 85 -1.05 -9.41 4.44
N VAL A 86 -0.85 -8.21 3.90
CA VAL A 86 -0.78 -7.96 2.46
C VAL A 86 0.40 -7.04 2.18
N LEU A 87 1.13 -7.30 1.09
CA LEU A 87 2.11 -6.38 0.52
C LEU A 87 1.54 -5.76 -0.76
N ILE A 88 1.52 -4.43 -0.83
CA ILE A 88 1.30 -3.67 -2.06
C ILE A 88 2.63 -3.07 -2.49
N ALA A 89 3.08 -3.38 -3.70
CA ALA A 89 4.38 -2.94 -4.18
C ALA A 89 4.35 -2.47 -5.63
N HIS A 90 5.28 -1.58 -5.99
CA HIS A 90 5.63 -1.41 -7.40
C HIS A 90 6.29 -2.69 -7.91
N LYS A 91 5.84 -3.17 -9.08
CA LYS A 91 6.31 -4.44 -9.66
C LYS A 91 7.82 -4.50 -9.82
N ASP A 92 8.46 -3.39 -10.18
CA ASP A 92 9.91 -3.29 -10.34
C ASP A 92 10.68 -3.34 -9.02
N LEU A 93 10.04 -3.26 -7.85
CA LEU A 93 10.70 -3.38 -6.54
C LEU A 93 10.62 -4.81 -5.97
N VAL A 94 9.72 -5.65 -6.49
CA VAL A 94 9.48 -7.01 -5.96
C VAL A 94 10.65 -7.96 -6.25
N HIS A 95 11.51 -7.66 -7.23
CA HIS A 95 12.71 -8.46 -7.53
C HIS A 95 13.71 -8.56 -6.38
N GLN A 96 13.56 -7.74 -5.35
CA GLN A 96 14.37 -7.79 -4.13
C GLN A 96 14.03 -9.00 -3.25
N PHE A 97 12.89 -9.67 -3.48
CA PHE A 97 12.38 -10.77 -2.66
C PHE A 97 12.28 -12.06 -3.46
N ASP A 98 12.54 -13.18 -2.78
CA ASP A 98 12.04 -14.48 -3.20
C ASP A 98 10.56 -14.62 -2.81
N GLU A 99 9.77 -15.40 -3.56
CA GLU A 99 8.32 -15.60 -3.27
C GLU A 99 8.05 -16.06 -1.81
N GLN A 100 9.04 -16.73 -1.21
CA GLN A 100 8.98 -17.24 0.16
C GLN A 100 8.95 -16.14 1.22
N MET A 101 9.42 -14.92 0.88
CA MET A 101 9.46 -13.75 1.77
C MET A 101 8.16 -12.93 1.73
N LEU A 102 7.22 -13.26 0.83
CA LEU A 102 5.95 -12.55 0.72
C LEU A 102 4.98 -13.00 1.83
N PRO A 103 4.10 -12.09 2.34
CA PRO A 103 3.04 -12.47 3.25
C PRO A 103 2.21 -13.63 2.68
N LYS A 104 2.02 -14.68 3.47
CA LYS A 104 1.18 -15.83 3.11
C LYS A 104 -0.23 -15.57 3.62
N TYR A 105 -1.19 -15.62 2.70
CA TYR A 105 -2.63 -15.46 2.96
C TYR A 105 -3.15 -16.52 3.93
#